data_AF-A0A2M7XJT0-F1
#
_entry.id   AF-A0A2M7XJT0-F1
#
_cell.length_a   1.000
_cell.length_b   1.000
_cell.length_c   1.000
_cell.angle_alpha   90.00
_cell.angle_beta   90.00
_cell.angle_gamma   90.00
#
_symmetry.space_group_name_H-M   'P 1'
#
loop_
_entity.id
_entity.type
_entity.pdbx_description
1 polymer ?
#
loop_
_entity_poly.entity_id
_entity_poly.type
_entity_poly.pdbx_seq_one_letter_code
_entity_poly.pdbx_strand_id
1 'polypeptide(L)'
;MGINKSGQPNTTFNPNGNLTRAHLGTILSRLLRGDANNLNTVDYYRNHFTALKTAGIMTKTDDPTMKEIRGNIMIMLKRAADK
;
A
#
# COMPACT_ATOMS: atom_id res chain seq x y z
N MET A 1 10.04 9.43 13.74
CA MET A 1 11.02 9.93 12.75
C MET A 1 12.06 8.84 12.56
N GLY A 2 12.35 8.43 11.32
CA GLY A 2 13.38 7.43 11.05
C GLY A 2 14.76 8.06 10.95
N ILE A 3 15.80 7.25 10.76
CA ILE A 3 17.15 7.72 10.43
C ILE A 3 17.43 7.32 8.98
N ASN A 4 17.95 8.23 8.15
CA ASN A 4 18.33 7.89 6.79
C ASN A 4 19.67 7.13 6.76
N LYS A 5 20.10 6.66 5.57
CA LYS A 5 21.37 5.93 5.40
C LYS A 5 22.61 6.73 5.86
N SER A 6 22.52 8.07 5.95
CA SER A 6 23.59 8.95 6.41
C SER A 6 23.50 9.34 7.90
N GLY A 7 22.62 8.70 8.68
CA GLY A 7 22.52 8.94 10.12
C GLY A 7 21.73 10.19 10.51
N GLN A 8 21.10 10.87 9.55
CA GLN A 8 20.33 12.09 9.78
C GLN A 8 18.84 11.79 10.00
N PRO A 9 18.12 12.65 10.74
CA PRO A 9 16.66 12.54 10.86
C PRO A 9 16.01 12.48 9.48
N ASN A 10 15.36 11.36 9.20
CA ASN A 10 14.64 11.17 7.97
C ASN A 10 13.27 11.84 8.05
N THR A 11 13.10 12.90 7.27
CA THR A 11 11.86 13.67 7.15
C THR A 11 10.88 13.07 6.13
N THR A 12 11.28 12.06 5.35
CA THR A 12 10.41 11.48 4.31
C THR A 12 9.33 10.55 4.84
N PHE A 13 9.53 9.98 6.02
CA PHE A 13 8.51 9.14 6.66
C PHE A 13 7.62 9.98 7.58
N ASN A 14 6.35 10.15 7.18
CA ASN A 14 5.34 10.88 7.94
C ASN A 14 4.39 9.91 8.67
N PRO A 15 4.65 9.54 9.94
CA PRO A 15 3.83 8.58 10.68
C PRO A 15 2.44 9.11 11.05
N ASN A 16 2.28 10.44 11.08
CA ASN A 16 1.02 11.10 11.45
C ASN A 16 0.15 11.41 10.22
N GLY A 17 0.66 11.13 9.01
CA GLY A 17 -0.07 11.35 7.76
C GLY A 17 -1.22 10.37 7.58
N ASN A 18 -2.26 10.80 6.86
CA ASN A 18 -3.32 9.88 6.44
C ASN A 18 -2.77 8.86 5.43
N LEU A 19 -3.16 7.60 5.60
CA LEU A 19 -2.88 6.54 4.63
C LEU A 19 -3.91 6.57 3.50
N THR A 20 -3.45 6.56 2.25
CA THR A 20 -4.30 6.47 1.07
C THR A 20 -4.42 5.02 0.60
N ARG A 21 -5.45 4.72 -0.20
CA ARG A 21 -5.64 3.42 -0.85
C ARG A 21 -4.42 3.01 -1.66
N ALA A 22 -3.79 3.94 -2.39
CA ALA A 22 -2.55 3.69 -3.14
C ALA A 22 -1.41 3.21 -2.24
N HIS A 23 -1.19 3.88 -1.11
CA HIS A 23 -0.18 3.48 -0.14
C HIS A 23 -0.48 2.10 0.45
N LEU A 24 -1.73 1.87 0.91
CA LEU A 24 -2.11 0.57 1.50
C LEU A 24 -1.99 -0.57 0.49
N GLY A 25 -2.51 -0.42 -0.72
CA GLY A 25 -2.46 -1.46 -1.75
C GLY A 25 -1.02 -1.78 -2.16
N THR A 26 -0.15 -0.78 -2.20
CA THR A 26 1.28 -0.99 -2.46
C THR A 26 1.95 -1.76 -1.32
N ILE A 27 1.69 -1.39 -0.07
CA ILE A 27 2.23 -2.09 1.12
C ILE A 27 1.77 -3.55 1.13
N LEU A 28 0.45 -3.80 0.98
CA LEU A 28 -0.12 -5.15 0.99
C LEU A 28 0.42 -5.99 -0.17
N SER A 29 0.53 -5.42 -1.36
CA SER A 29 1.07 -6.16 -2.48
C SER A 29 2.55 -6.50 -2.29
N ARG A 30 3.35 -5.61 -1.67
CA ARG A 30 4.75 -5.90 -1.37
C ARG A 30 4.90 -6.94 -0.28
N LEU A 31 4.05 -6.90 0.73
CA LEU A 31 4.01 -7.93 1.77
C LEU A 31 3.80 -9.32 1.17
N LEU A 32 2.89 -9.44 0.20
CA LEU A 32 2.51 -10.74 -0.38
C LEU A 32 3.40 -11.18 -1.54
N ARG A 33 4.01 -10.23 -2.28
CA ARG A 33 4.65 -10.52 -3.59
C ARG A 33 6.00 -9.83 -3.79
N GLY A 34 6.55 -9.22 -2.74
CA GLY A 34 7.78 -8.44 -2.83
C GLY A 34 7.70 -7.36 -3.91
N ASP A 35 8.77 -7.23 -4.68
CA ASP A 35 8.93 -6.16 -5.66
C ASP A 35 8.32 -6.45 -7.04
N ALA A 36 7.65 -7.60 -7.21
CA ALA A 36 7.15 -8.09 -8.50
C ALA A 36 6.19 -7.13 -9.23
N ASN A 37 5.56 -6.21 -8.51
CA ASN A 37 4.56 -5.27 -9.05
C ASN A 37 5.02 -3.80 -9.00
N ASN A 38 6.27 -3.52 -8.65
CA ASN A 38 6.77 -2.15 -8.54
C ASN A 38 6.86 -1.49 -9.93
N LEU A 39 6.41 -0.24 -10.01
CA LEU A 39 6.60 0.63 -11.17
C LEU A 39 7.35 1.90 -10.76
N ASN A 40 8.31 2.34 -11.58
CA ASN A 40 9.06 3.57 -11.39
C ASN A 40 8.39 4.74 -12.12
N THR A 41 7.08 4.89 -11.96
CA THR A 41 6.27 5.92 -12.63
C THR A 41 5.40 6.65 -11.60
N VAL A 42 4.74 7.74 -12.02
CA VAL A 42 3.77 8.48 -11.18
C VAL A 42 2.62 7.57 -10.73
N ASP A 43 2.28 6.58 -11.55
CA ASP A 43 1.23 5.59 -11.33
C ASP A 43 1.73 4.30 -10.64
N TYR A 44 2.65 4.43 -9.68
CA TYR A 44 3.35 3.30 -9.06
C TYR A 44 2.42 2.19 -8.51
N TYR A 45 1.18 2.53 -8.14
CA TYR A 45 0.21 1.64 -7.52
C TYR A 45 -0.55 0.73 -8.51
N ARG A 46 -0.51 1.01 -9.83
CA ARG A 46 -1.41 0.36 -10.80
C ARG A 46 -1.29 -1.15 -10.84
N ASN A 47 -0.06 -1.67 -10.93
CA ASN A 47 0.16 -3.12 -10.96
C ASN A 47 -0.20 -3.79 -9.63
N HIS A 48 0.08 -3.12 -8.51
CA HIS A 48 -0.33 -3.59 -7.19
C HIS A 48 -1.85 -3.72 -7.08
N PHE A 49 -2.59 -2.74 -7.60
CA PHE A 49 -4.05 -2.74 -7.58
C PHE A 49 -4.62 -3.88 -8.42
N THR A 50 -4.11 -4.08 -9.63
CA THR A 50 -4.49 -5.20 -10.49
C THR A 50 -4.25 -6.54 -9.79
N ALA A 51 -3.06 -6.73 -9.20
CA ALA A 51 -2.71 -7.98 -8.53
C ALA A 51 -3.55 -8.25 -7.27
N LEU A 52 -3.90 -7.21 -6.49
CA LEU A 52 -4.77 -7.34 -5.32
C LEU A 52 -6.24 -7.55 -5.69
N LYS A 53 -6.71 -6.95 -6.79
CA LYS A 53 -8.06 -7.16 -7.32
C LYS A 53 -8.25 -8.57 -7.84
N THR A 54 -7.30 -9.07 -8.63
CA THR A 54 -7.31 -10.46 -9.12
C THR A 54 -7.29 -11.47 -7.97
N ALA A 55 -6.57 -11.18 -6.88
CA ALA A 55 -6.57 -12.04 -5.69
C ALA A 55 -7.85 -11.94 -4.84
N GLY A 56 -8.75 -11.00 -5.12
CA GLY A 56 -9.96 -10.76 -4.33
C GLY A 56 -9.70 -10.09 -2.97
N ILE A 57 -8.50 -9.54 -2.76
CA ILE A 57 -8.13 -8.86 -1.51
C ILE A 57 -8.71 -7.45 -1.50
N MET A 58 -8.51 -6.72 -2.61
CA MET A 58 -8.97 -5.35 -2.79
C MET A 58 -10.03 -5.27 -3.89
N THR A 59 -11.28 -4.98 -3.50
CA THR A 59 -12.41 -4.98 -4.45
C THR A 59 -12.65 -3.62 -5.10
N LYS A 60 -12.34 -2.52 -4.41
CA LYS A 60 -12.47 -1.15 -4.93
C LYS A 60 -11.10 -0.57 -5.27
N THR A 61 -10.88 -0.29 -6.55
CA THR A 61 -9.60 0.19 -7.12
C THR A 61 -9.69 1.58 -7.74
N ASP A 62 -10.87 2.19 -7.71
CA ASP A 62 -11.20 3.29 -8.63
C ASP A 62 -10.74 4.66 -8.12
N ASP A 63 -10.51 4.79 -6.80
CA ASP A 63 -9.97 5.99 -6.18
C ASP A 63 -8.70 5.66 -5.37
N PRO A 64 -7.50 5.90 -5.95
CA PRO A 64 -6.22 5.67 -5.28
C PRO A 64 -5.93 6.69 -4.16
N THR A 65 -6.57 7.86 -4.20
CA THR A 65 -6.34 8.96 -3.25
C THR A 65 -7.22 8.86 -2.01
N MET A 66 -8.24 8.00 -2.06
CA MET A 66 -9.16 7.74 -0.95
C MET A 66 -8.40 7.44 0.35
N LYS A 67 -8.75 8.16 1.41
CA LYS A 67 -8.23 7.90 2.75
C LYS A 67 -8.86 6.63 3.31
N GLU A 68 -8.01 5.75 3.83
CA GLU A 68 -8.46 4.49 4.39
C GLU A 68 -8.99 4.63 5.81
N ILE A 69 -10.09 3.94 6.10
CA ILE A 69 -10.59 3.76 7.46
C ILE A 69 -10.16 2.39 8.01
N ARG A 70 -9.97 2.31 9.33
CA ARG A 70 -9.47 1.09 10.00
C ARG A 70 -10.26 -0.17 9.67
N GLY A 71 -11.58 -0.08 9.52
CA GLY A 71 -12.43 -1.22 9.16
C GLY A 71 -12.08 -1.82 7.79
N ASN A 72 -11.86 -0.97 6.77
CA ASN A 72 -11.47 -1.44 5.43
C ASN A 72 -10.11 -2.10 5.46
N ILE A 73 -9.15 -1.51 6.19
CA ILE A 73 -7.80 -2.06 6.35
C ILE A 73 -7.88 -3.46 6.97
N MET A 74 -8.65 -3.62 8.04
CA MET A 74 -8.79 -4.91 8.73
C MET A 74 -9.41 -5.98 7.82
N ILE A 75 -10.43 -5.62 7.04
CA ILE A 75 -11.05 -6.55 6.07
C ILE A 75 -10.03 -6.98 5.01
N MET A 76 -9.21 -6.05 4.51
CA MET A 76 -8.17 -6.36 3.53
C MET A 76 -7.06 -7.23 4.11
N LEU A 77 -6.63 -6.96 5.34
CA LEU A 77 -5.65 -7.79 6.05
C LEU A 77 -6.17 -9.21 6.27
N LYS A 78 -7.42 -9.36 6.71
CA LYS A 78 -8.07 -10.68 6.84
C LYS A 78 -8.08 -11.43 5.51
N ARG A 79 -8.50 -10.77 4.42
CA ARG A 79 -8.51 -11.39 3.08
C ARG A 79 -7.12 -11.73 2.57
N ALA A 80 -6.11 -10.95 2.92
CA ALA A 80 -4.72 -11.24 2.58
C ALA A 80 -4.15 -12.42 3.38
N ALA A 81 -4.53 -12.55 4.65
CA ALA A 81 -4.12 -13.67 5.49
C ALA A 81 -4.75 -15.02 5.06
N ASP A 82 -5.92 -14.98 4.42
CA ASP A 82 -6.60 -16.16 3.87
C ASP A 82 -6.05 -16.62 2.50
N LYS A 83 -4.98 -15.98 1.99
CA LYS A 83 -4.41 -16.25 0.65
C LYS A 83 -3.00 -16.82 0.77
#